data_AF-A0A367Z751-F1
#
_entry.id   AF-A0A367Z751-F1
#
_cell.length_a   1.000
_cell.length_b   1.000
_cell.length_c   1.000
_cell.angle_alpha   90.00
_cell.angle_beta   90.00
_cell.angle_gamma   90.00
#
_symmetry.space_group_name_H-M   'P 1'
#
loop_
_entity.id
_entity.type
_entity.pdbx_description
1 polymer ?
#
loop_
_entity_poly.entity_id
_entity_poly.type
_entity_poly.pdbx_seq_one_letter_code
_entity_poly.pdbx_strand_id
1 'polypeptide(L)'
;MDAAAARYGAGHRLIRHDWATVKFMVDYYSSFDPALSRQVERETVLHIAIDKGLVTLRDIALMSDLVRDIERRGGRRSMLKK
;
A
#
# COMPACT_ATOMS: atom_id res chain seq x y z
N MET A 1 -6.02 11.95 -1.82
CA MET A 1 -4.68 11.62 -2.35
C MET A 1 -3.86 12.89 -2.30
N ASP A 2 -2.68 12.82 -1.70
CA ASP A 2 -1.79 13.98 -1.51
C ASP A 2 -1.15 14.40 -2.85
N ALA A 3 -0.86 15.69 -3.02
CA ALA A 3 -0.34 16.28 -4.25
C ALA A 3 1.02 15.69 -4.66
N ALA A 4 1.78 15.15 -3.69
CA ALA A 4 3.01 14.40 -3.93
C ALA A 4 2.77 13.08 -4.69
N ALA A 5 1.70 12.34 -4.36
CA ALA A 5 1.38 11.07 -5.01
C ALA A 5 0.94 11.27 -6.47
N ALA A 6 0.29 12.39 -6.79
CA ALA A 6 -0.08 12.73 -8.16
C ALA A 6 1.14 13.08 -9.05
N ARG A 7 2.19 13.67 -8.45
CA ARG A 7 3.37 14.16 -9.17
C ARG A 7 4.43 13.07 -9.40
N TYR A 8 4.53 12.09 -8.52
CA TYR A 8 5.47 10.95 -8.64
C TYR A 8 4.78 9.63 -9.02
N GLY A 9 3.45 9.54 -8.98
CA GLY A 9 2.70 8.31 -9.22
C GLY A 9 2.82 7.74 -10.64
N ALA A 10 3.27 8.54 -11.61
CA ALA A 10 3.57 8.05 -12.96
C ALA A 10 4.86 7.22 -13.02
N GLY A 11 5.83 7.46 -12.13
CA GLY A 11 7.08 6.69 -12.06
C GLY A 11 6.90 5.26 -11.53
N HIS A 12 5.85 5.02 -10.72
CA HIS A 12 5.55 3.71 -10.13
C HIS A 12 5.23 2.63 -11.18
N ARG A 13 4.71 2.99 -12.35
CA ARG A 13 4.42 2.02 -13.42
C ARG A 13 5.67 1.51 -14.15
N LEU A 14 6.82 2.18 -13.99
CA LEU A 14 8.08 1.83 -14.66
C LEU A 14 8.97 0.93 -13.82
N ILE A 15 8.66 0.75 -12.53
CA ILE A 15 9.37 -0.15 -11.65
C ILE A 15 8.78 -1.54 -11.87
N ARG A 16 9.63 -2.53 -12.20
CA ARG A 16 9.20 -3.93 -12.20
C ARG A 16 8.79 -4.30 -10.78
N HIS A 17 7.52 -4.63 -10.59
CA HIS A 17 7.04 -5.20 -9.34
C HIS A 17 7.34 -6.71 -9.37
N ASP A 18 8.49 -7.07 -8.82
CA ASP A 18 8.88 -8.45 -8.57
C ASP A 18 9.41 -8.60 -7.13
N TRP A 19 9.72 -9.83 -6.76
CA TRP A 19 10.18 -10.11 -5.40
C TRP A 19 11.56 -9.50 -5.08
N ALA A 20 12.38 -9.22 -6.10
CA ALA A 20 13.65 -8.54 -5.90
C ALA A 20 13.42 -7.07 -5.52
N THR A 21 12.46 -6.40 -6.17
CA THR A 21 12.02 -5.05 -5.80
C THR A 21 11.44 -5.01 -4.39
N VAL A 22 10.65 -6.00 -3.98
CA VAL A 22 10.13 -6.09 -2.59
C VAL A 22 11.29 -6.12 -1.59
N LYS A 23 12.27 -7.03 -1.78
CA LYS A 23 13.43 -7.15 -0.89
C LYS A 23 14.22 -5.86 -0.82
N PHE A 24 14.55 -5.28 -1.98
CA PHE A 24 15.31 -4.02 -2.04
C PHE A 24 14.61 -2.91 -1.25
N MET A 25 13.31 -2.74 -1.43
CA MET A 25 12.54 -1.71 -0.74
C MET A 25 12.44 -1.99 0.77
N VAL A 26 12.17 -3.23 1.17
CA VAL A 26 12.12 -3.64 2.58
C VAL A 26 13.44 -3.34 3.27
N ASP A 27 14.55 -3.77 2.68
CA ASP A 27 15.90 -3.57 3.22
C ASP A 27 16.22 -2.08 3.32
N TYR A 28 15.94 -1.30 2.27
CA TYR A 28 16.14 0.15 2.25
C TYR A 28 15.35 0.85 3.35
N TYR A 29 14.05 0.57 3.50
CA TYR A 29 13.22 1.24 4.50
C TYR A 29 13.44 0.73 5.92
N SER A 30 13.96 -0.49 6.09
CA SER A 30 14.23 -1.08 7.41
C SER A 30 15.26 -0.28 8.22
N SER A 31 16.20 0.39 7.56
CA SER A 31 17.21 1.21 8.23
C SER A 31 16.66 2.55 8.75
N PHE A 32 15.47 2.96 8.31
CA PHE A 32 14.85 4.22 8.72
C PHE A 32 13.74 3.99 9.75
N ASP A 33 12.78 3.11 9.42
CA ASP A 33 11.64 2.79 10.28
C ASP A 33 11.06 1.40 9.95
N PRO A 34 11.06 0.45 10.90
CA PRO A 34 10.45 -0.87 10.72
C PRO A 34 8.95 -0.84 10.37
N ALA A 35 8.19 0.16 10.82
CA ALA A 35 6.78 0.30 10.48
C ALA A 35 6.61 0.72 9.01
N LEU A 36 7.44 1.66 8.54
CA LEU A 36 7.49 2.08 7.15
C LEU A 36 7.93 0.93 6.23
N SER A 37 8.93 0.15 6.63
CA SER A 37 9.39 -1.04 5.90
C SER A 37 8.26 -2.05 5.68
N ARG A 38 7.47 -2.35 6.72
CA ARG A 38 6.27 -3.21 6.60
C ARG A 38 5.18 -2.63 5.72
N GLN A 39 5.00 -1.31 5.71
CA GLN A 39 4.03 -0.66 4.83
C GLN A 39 4.45 -0.80 3.37
N VAL A 40 5.71 -0.53 3.08
CA VAL A 40 6.27 -0.61 1.73
C VAL A 40 6.29 -2.05 1.20
N GLU A 41 6.56 -3.03 2.05
CA GLU A 41 6.43 -4.45 1.72
C GLU A 41 5.01 -4.76 1.19
N ARG A 42 3.99 -4.38 1.96
CA ARG A 42 2.58 -4.63 1.64
C ARG A 42 2.16 -3.93 0.35
N GLU A 43 2.59 -2.68 0.15
CA GLU A 43 2.30 -1.90 -1.05
C GLU A 43 2.92 -2.53 -2.30
N THR A 44 4.19 -2.94 -2.20
CA THR A 44 4.89 -3.56 -3.34
C THR A 44 4.28 -4.92 -3.69
N VAL A 45 3.92 -5.73 -2.69
CA VAL A 45 3.20 -7.01 -2.91
C VAL A 45 1.84 -6.80 -3.55
N LEU A 46 1.12 -5.74 -3.16
CA LEU A 46 -0.17 -5.40 -3.76
C LEU A 46 -0.01 -5.06 -5.26
N HIS A 47 1.03 -4.32 -5.64
CA HIS A 47 1.31 -4.06 -7.05
C HIS A 47 1.61 -5.34 -7.84
N ILE A 48 2.39 -6.28 -7.28
CA ILE A 48 2.61 -7.60 -7.89
C ILE A 48 1.29 -8.33 -8.11
N ALA A 49 0.40 -8.30 -7.12
CA ALA A 49 -0.90 -8.95 -7.21
C ALA A 49 -1.78 -8.34 -8.31
N ILE A 50 -1.71 -7.01 -8.49
CA ILE A 50 -2.38 -6.30 -9.59
C ILE A 50 -1.80 -6.69 -10.94
N ASP A 51 -0.48 -6.68 -11.09
CA ASP A 51 0.20 -7.03 -12.34
C ASP A 51 -0.07 -8.49 -12.77
N LYS A 52 -0.28 -9.38 -11.79
CA LYS A 52 -0.65 -10.79 -12.02
C LYS A 52 -2.16 -11.02 -12.18
N GLY A 53 -2.99 -9.98 -12.06
CA GLY A 53 -4.45 -10.09 -12.14
C GLY A 53 -5.10 -10.83 -10.96
N LEU A 54 -4.39 -11.00 -9.84
CA LEU A 54 -4.92 -11.60 -8.61
C LEU A 54 -5.82 -10.62 -7.84
N VAL A 55 -5.56 -9.33 -7.99
CA VAL A 55 -6.34 -8.23 -7.43
C VAL A 55 -6.60 -7.24 -8.56
N THR A 56 -7.83 -6.75 -8.67
CA THR A 56 -8.20 -5.76 -9.68
C THR A 56 -8.30 -4.37 -9.06
N LEU A 57 -8.25 -3.32 -9.89
CA LEU A 57 -8.50 -1.96 -9.43
C LEU A 57 -9.90 -1.78 -8.80
N ARG A 58 -10.87 -2.62 -9.18
CA ARG A 58 -12.20 -2.63 -8.59
C ARG A 58 -12.17 -3.13 -7.15
N ASP A 59 -11.35 -4.13 -6.86
CA ASP A 59 -11.15 -4.64 -5.49
C ASP A 59 -10.53 -3.54 -4.60
N ILE A 60 -9.55 -2.80 -5.13
CA ILE A 60 -8.94 -1.66 -4.43
C ILE A 60 -9.97 -0.56 -4.13
N ALA A 61 -10.83 -0.25 -5.10
CA ALA A 61 -11.91 0.73 -4.92
C ALA A 61 -12.90 0.27 -3.83
N LEU A 62 -13.33 -1.00 -3.88
CA LEU A 62 -14.23 -1.58 -2.89
C LEU A 62 -13.63 -1.56 -1.48
N MET A 63 -12.36 -1.95 -1.34
CA MET A 63 -11.66 -1.88 -0.05
C MET A 63 -11.59 -0.46 0.48
N SER A 64 -11.32 0.53 -0.39
CA SER A 64 -11.29 1.94 -0.02
C SER A 64 -12.66 2.44 0.48
N ASP A 65 -13.74 2.05 -0.20
CA ASP A 65 -15.10 2.41 0.20
C ASP A 65 -15.50 1.73 1.52
N LEU A 66 -15.15 0.46 1.70
CA LEU A 66 -15.38 -0.27 2.94
C LEU A 66 -14.65 0.37 4.13
N VAL A 67 -13.38 0.75 3.96
CA VAL A 67 -12.61 1.44 5.02
C VAL A 67 -13.30 2.75 5.41
N ARG A 68 -13.73 3.55 4.43
CA ARG A 68 -14.46 4.80 4.69
C ARG A 68 -15.78 4.56 5.43
N ASP A 69 -16.52 3.51 5.07
CA ASP A 69 -17.75 3.15 5.78
C ASP A 69 -17.47 2.75 7.23
N ILE A 70 -16.45 1.92 7.47
CA ILE A 70 -16.01 1.53 8.82
C ILE A 70 -15.57 2.75 9.64
N GLU A 71 -14.83 3.68 9.04
CA GLU A 71 -14.40 4.92 9.70
C GLU A 71 -15.60 5.80 10.07
N ARG A 72 -16.58 5.97 9.17
CA ARG A 72 -17.82 6.72 9.44
C ARG A 72 -18.62 6.11 10.58
N ARG A 73 -18.62 4.78 10.71
CA ARG A 73 -19.29 4.05 11.80
C ARG A 73 -18.52 4.08 13.13
N GLY A 74 -17.40 4.79 13.21
CA GLY A 74 -16.63 4.96 14.45
C GLY A 74 -15.58 3.89 14.71
N GLY A 75 -15.25 3.05 13.72
CA GLY A 75 -14.27 1.95 13.87
C GLY A 75 -12.87 2.38 14.31
N ARG A 76 -12.54 3.67 14.20
CA ARG A 76 -11.23 4.22 14.59
C ARG A 76 -11.04 4.38 16.10
N ARG A 77 -12.10 4.30 16.92
CA ARG A 77 -12.00 4.40 18.40
C ARG A 77 -11.58 3.10 19.09
N SER A 78 -11.56 1.95 18.40
CA SER A 78 -11.32 0.64 19.05
C SER A 78 -9.90 0.08 18.88
N MET A 79 -9.07 0.60 17.97
CA MET A 79 -7.77 -0.02 17.64
C MET A 79 -6.54 0.68 18.23
N LEU A 80 -6.72 1.71 19.06
CA LEU A 80 -5.65 2.42 19.78
C LEU A 80 -5.63 2.14 21.30
N LYS A 81 -6.31 1.08 21.75
CA LYS A 81 -6.13 0.57 23.12
C LYS A 81 -5.40 -0.77 23.10
N LYS A 82 -4.09 -0.70 23.31
CA LYS A 82 -3.32 -1.59 24.19
C LYS A 82 -1.99 -0.93 24.52
#